data_AF-A0A6P0U1A4-F1
#
_entry.id   AF-A0A6P0U1A4-F1
#
_cell.length_a   1.000
_cell.length_b   1.000
_cell.length_c   1.000
_cell.angle_alpha   90.00
_cell.angle_beta   90.00
_cell.angle_gamma   90.00
#
_symmetry.space_group_name_H-M   'P 1'
#
loop_
_entity.id
_entity.type
_entity.pdbx_description
1 polymer ?
#
loop_
_entity_poly.entity_id
_entity_poly.type
_entity_poly.pdbx_seq_one_letter_code
_entity_poly.pdbx_strand_id
1 'polypeptide(L)'
;MEEDLPQISSPATVLMVIDNQIVTIEVDGINAPITGGNFVDLVERNFYDGVRFHRIENQPQFSLVQAGDPFSRNPDIPLELLGSGNFVDPITNEFRFIPLEIRPLGLGQEIIYNQIVSPPLQLPNVTGAIGMARTTE
;
A
#
# COMPACT_ATOMS: atom_id res chain seq x y z
N MET A 1 -3.13 2.69 -20.50
CA MET A 1 -3.19 3.57 -19.31
C MET A 1 -2.52 2.93 -18.08
N GLU A 2 -1.58 1.99 -18.25
CA GLU A 2 -0.68 1.53 -17.18
C GLU A 2 0.76 2.07 -17.36
N GLU A 3 1.05 2.73 -18.49
CA GLU A 3 2.41 3.12 -18.90
C GLU A 3 3.05 4.27 -18.08
N ASP A 4 2.28 4.99 -17.25
CA ASP A 4 2.77 6.15 -16.47
C ASP A 4 2.75 5.95 -14.94
N LEU A 5 2.43 4.74 -14.45
CA LEU A 5 2.44 4.49 -13.00
C LEU A 5 3.88 4.34 -12.46
N PRO A 6 4.19 4.91 -11.28
CA PRO A 6 5.48 4.68 -10.62
C PRO A 6 5.76 3.20 -10.41
N GLN A 7 6.95 2.77 -10.78
CA GLN A 7 7.38 1.37 -10.69
C GLN A 7 8.80 1.29 -10.13
N ILE A 8 9.07 0.26 -9.34
CA ILE A 8 10.42 -0.13 -8.96
C ILE A 8 10.65 -1.59 -9.38
N SER A 9 11.85 -1.92 -9.84
CA SER A 9 12.20 -3.28 -10.29
C SER A 9 13.18 -3.98 -9.34
N SER A 10 13.43 -3.38 -8.17
CA SER A 10 14.34 -3.87 -7.14
C SER A 10 13.73 -3.67 -5.76
N PRO A 11 14.22 -4.36 -4.73
CA PRO A 11 13.83 -4.07 -3.37
C PRO A 11 14.15 -2.62 -2.99
N ALA A 12 13.31 -2.03 -2.13
CA ALA A 12 13.55 -0.72 -1.51
C ALA A 12 13.34 -0.80 0.00
N THR A 13 13.97 0.10 0.76
CA THR A 13 13.80 0.19 2.21
C THR A 13 13.19 1.53 2.57
N VAL A 14 12.06 1.50 3.29
CA VAL A 14 11.37 2.68 3.81
C VAL A 14 11.44 2.66 5.34
N LEU A 15 11.69 3.82 5.94
CA LEU A 15 11.65 3.99 7.39
C LEU A 15 10.35 4.70 7.77
N MET A 16 9.48 4.00 8.48
CA MET A 16 8.28 4.60 9.06
C MET A 16 8.58 4.99 10.51
N VAL A 17 8.35 6.25 10.85
CA VAL A 17 8.53 6.76 12.22
C VAL A 17 7.17 6.92 12.87
N ILE A 18 6.95 6.21 13.97
CA ILE A 18 5.74 6.29 14.80
C ILE A 18 6.19 6.60 16.22
N ASP A 19 5.75 7.72 16.80
CA ASP A 19 6.10 8.13 18.17
C ASP A 19 7.61 8.02 18.47
N ASN A 20 8.45 8.49 17.53
CA ASN A 20 9.92 8.41 17.55
C ASN A 20 10.50 6.98 17.54
N GLN A 21 9.68 5.96 17.30
CA GLN A 21 10.12 4.59 17.05
C GLN A 21 10.18 4.33 15.54
N ILE A 22 11.20 3.59 15.12
CA ILE A 22 11.43 3.28 13.71
C ILE A 22 10.90 1.87 13.43
N VAL A 23 10.05 1.78 12.42
CA VAL A 23 9.66 0.53 11.77
C VAL A 23 10.29 0.51 10.38
N THR A 24 11.13 -0.48 10.12
CA THR A 24 11.73 -0.68 8.79
C THR A 24 10.79 -1.49 7.92
N ILE A 25 10.52 -1.00 6.72
CA ILE A 25 9.68 -1.64 5.71
C ILE A 25 10.54 -2.02 4.53
N GLU A 26 10.58 -3.30 4.19
CA GLU A 26 11.17 -3.79 2.96
C GLU A 26 10.08 -3.91 1.89
N VAL A 27 10.26 -3.19 0.79
CA VAL A 27 9.32 -3.15 -0.34
C VAL A 27 9.83 -4.09 -1.43
N ASP A 28 9.06 -5.10 -1.79
CA ASP A 28 9.42 -6.07 -2.83
C ASP A 28 8.99 -5.59 -4.23
N GLY A 29 9.81 -4.72 -4.83
CA GLY A 29 9.62 -4.25 -6.21
C GLY A 29 9.79 -5.32 -7.28
N ILE A 30 10.38 -6.48 -6.95
CA ILE A 30 10.55 -7.56 -7.93
C ILE A 30 9.22 -8.28 -8.16
N ASN A 31 8.46 -8.51 -7.09
CA ASN A 31 7.21 -9.25 -7.11
C ASN A 31 5.95 -8.37 -7.16
N ALA A 32 6.06 -7.08 -6.82
CA ALA A 32 4.97 -6.10 -6.91
C ALA A 32 5.48 -4.72 -7.39
N PRO A 33 5.93 -4.60 -8.65
CA PRO A 33 6.60 -3.41 -9.15
C PRO A 33 5.74 -2.14 -9.11
N ILE A 34 4.45 -2.21 -9.48
CA ILE A 34 3.56 -1.04 -9.49
C ILE A 34 3.12 -0.66 -8.07
N THR A 35 2.78 -1.63 -7.25
CA THR A 35 2.34 -1.42 -5.86
C THR A 35 3.50 -0.88 -5.02
N GLY A 36 4.67 -1.50 -5.15
CA GLY A 36 5.89 -1.04 -4.50
C GLY A 36 6.32 0.33 -5.00
N GLY A 37 6.27 0.56 -6.32
CA GLY A 37 6.64 1.84 -6.93
C GLY A 37 5.71 2.96 -6.49
N ASN A 38 4.41 2.72 -6.49
CA ASN A 38 3.42 3.67 -5.96
C ASN A 38 3.65 3.98 -4.49
N PHE A 39 3.91 2.97 -3.65
CA PHE A 39 4.20 3.19 -2.23
C PHE A 39 5.44 4.06 -2.03
N VAL A 40 6.54 3.76 -2.74
CA VAL A 40 7.79 4.54 -2.66
C VAL A 40 7.59 5.97 -3.18
N ASP A 41 6.93 6.18 -4.32
CA ASP A 41 6.63 7.53 -4.85
C ASP A 41 5.80 8.35 -3.85
N LEU A 42 4.80 7.74 -3.19
CA LEU A 42 4.01 8.42 -2.18
C LEU A 42 4.84 8.76 -0.91
N VAL A 43 5.77 7.89 -0.52
CA VAL A 43 6.74 8.18 0.54
C VAL A 43 7.63 9.37 0.15
N GLU A 44 8.20 9.39 -1.05
CA GLU A 44 9.06 10.48 -1.54
C GLU A 44 8.33 11.83 -1.64
N ARG A 45 7.00 11.80 -1.80
CA ARG A 45 6.11 12.97 -1.79
C ARG A 45 5.66 13.40 -0.40
N ASN A 46 6.15 12.77 0.67
CA ASN A 46 5.68 12.98 2.06
C ASN A 46 4.17 12.73 2.24
N PHE A 47 3.57 11.87 1.39
CA PHE A 47 2.12 11.62 1.42
C PHE A 47 1.66 10.86 2.67
N TYR A 48 2.55 10.17 3.37
CA TYR A 48 2.20 9.49 4.63
C TYR A 48 2.54 10.33 5.86
N ASP A 49 3.19 11.47 5.72
CA ASP A 49 3.57 12.29 6.86
C ASP A 49 2.35 12.85 7.58
N GLY A 50 2.29 12.63 8.89
CA GLY A 50 1.20 13.06 9.77
C GLY A 50 -0.10 12.27 9.61
N VAL A 51 -0.17 11.27 8.73
CA VAL A 51 -1.33 10.36 8.70
C VAL A 51 -1.31 9.47 9.94
N ARG A 52 -2.48 9.05 10.41
CA ARG A 52 -2.61 8.17 11.57
C ARG A 52 -3.23 6.83 11.20
N PHE A 53 -2.95 5.82 12.03
CA PHE A 53 -3.70 4.58 12.02
C PHE A 53 -5.14 4.88 12.41
N HIS A 54 -6.07 4.65 11.49
CA HIS A 54 -7.49 4.96 11.68
C HIS A 54 -8.34 3.70 11.90
N ARG A 55 -7.74 2.51 11.72
CA ARG A 55 -8.38 1.24 12.04
C ARG A 55 -7.36 0.27 12.63
N ILE A 56 -7.75 -0.38 13.72
CA ILE A 56 -6.98 -1.39 14.43
C ILE A 56 -7.90 -2.57 14.68
N GLU A 57 -7.54 -3.73 14.16
CA GLU A 57 -8.20 -5.00 14.40
C GLU A 57 -7.26 -5.88 15.21
N ASN A 58 -7.74 -6.43 16.33
CA ASN A 58 -6.94 -7.32 17.16
C ASN A 58 -7.80 -8.49 17.64
N GLN A 59 -7.93 -9.49 16.79
CA GLN A 59 -8.67 -10.72 17.05
C GLN A 59 -7.70 -11.92 17.16
N PRO A 60 -8.07 -13.01 17.85
CA PRO A 60 -7.17 -14.14 18.11
C PRO A 60 -6.51 -14.79 16.88
N GLN A 61 -7.09 -14.61 15.68
CA GLN A 61 -6.59 -15.19 14.42
C GLN A 61 -6.27 -14.12 13.37
N PHE A 62 -6.43 -12.84 13.70
CA PHE A 62 -6.27 -11.74 12.76
C PHE A 62 -5.93 -10.44 13.50
N SER A 63 -4.76 -9.89 13.20
CA SER A 63 -4.35 -8.57 13.68
C SER A 63 -3.99 -7.71 12.48
N LEU A 64 -4.53 -6.49 12.44
CA LEU A 64 -4.29 -5.53 11.36
C LEU A 64 -4.27 -4.12 11.95
N VAL A 65 -3.35 -3.30 11.44
CA VAL A 65 -3.44 -1.85 11.55
C VAL A 65 -3.55 -1.28 10.14
N GLN A 66 -4.40 -0.27 9.97
CA GLN A 66 -4.63 0.38 8.68
C GLN A 66 -4.45 1.90 8.81
N ALA A 67 -3.69 2.46 7.87
CA ALA A 67 -3.36 3.87 7.73
C ALA A 67 -3.42 4.27 6.25
N GLY A 68 -3.00 5.50 5.93
CA GLY A 68 -2.89 5.97 4.55
C GLY A 68 -4.06 6.83 4.06
N ASP A 69 -5.08 7.07 4.87
CA ASP A 69 -6.12 8.07 4.55
C ASP A 69 -5.56 9.48 4.81
N PRO A 70 -5.47 10.36 3.79
CA PRO A 70 -4.93 11.70 3.95
C PRO A 70 -5.75 12.62 4.87
N PHE A 71 -7.06 12.39 5.01
CA PHE A 71 -7.92 13.13 5.93
C PHE A 71 -7.60 12.83 7.40
N SER A 72 -6.98 11.67 7.66
CA SER A 72 -6.55 11.27 9.00
C SER A 72 -5.46 12.17 9.60
N ARG A 73 -4.89 13.11 8.82
CA ARG A 73 -4.03 14.18 9.36
C ARG A 73 -4.78 15.15 10.26
N ASN A 74 -6.06 15.38 10.01
CA ASN A 74 -6.87 16.26 10.82
C ASN A 74 -7.39 15.48 12.05
N PRO A 75 -6.91 15.76 13.28
CA PRO A 75 -7.35 15.05 14.48
C PRO A 75 -8.85 15.20 14.78
N ASP A 76 -9.49 16.24 14.25
CA ASP A 76 -10.90 16.54 14.51
C ASP A 76 -11.87 15.70 13.66
N ILE A 77 -11.36 15.01 12.62
CA ILE A 77 -12.19 14.11 11.80
C ILE A 77 -12.39 12.79 12.57
N PRO A 78 -13.64 12.38 12.89
CA PRO A 78 -13.91 11.11 13.57
C PRO A 78 -13.39 9.89 12.80
N LEU A 79 -12.95 8.85 13.52
CA LEU A 79 -12.35 7.65 12.92
C LEU A 79 -13.31 6.93 11.96
N GLU A 80 -14.62 6.99 12.23
CA GLU A 80 -15.66 6.34 11.43
C GLU A 80 -15.82 6.97 10.04
N LEU A 81 -15.30 8.18 9.84
CA LEU A 81 -15.33 8.89 8.56
C LEU A 81 -14.05 8.69 7.73
N LEU A 82 -13.07 7.95 8.26
CA LEU A 82 -11.79 7.68 7.61
C LEU A 82 -11.79 6.30 6.92
N GLY A 83 -10.79 6.10 6.05
CA GLY A 83 -10.60 4.89 5.26
C GLY A 83 -11.02 5.00 3.80
N SER A 84 -11.43 6.20 3.36
CA SER A 84 -11.91 6.44 1.98
C SER A 84 -11.11 7.51 1.22
N GLY A 85 -10.21 8.24 1.90
CA GLY A 85 -9.37 9.23 1.24
C GLY A 85 -8.35 8.60 0.28
N ASN A 86 -8.19 9.22 -0.88
CA ASN A 86 -7.28 8.78 -1.95
C ASN A 86 -6.16 9.80 -2.19
N PHE A 87 -5.07 9.36 -2.82
CA PHE A 87 -4.09 10.28 -3.40
C PHE A 87 -4.69 10.98 -4.64
N VAL A 88 -4.57 12.30 -4.68
CA VAL A 88 -4.90 13.13 -5.85
C VAL A 88 -3.61 13.53 -6.52
N ASP A 89 -3.46 13.22 -7.80
CA ASP A 89 -2.30 13.63 -8.58
C ASP A 89 -2.32 15.16 -8.76
N PRO A 90 -1.25 15.88 -8.37
CA PRO A 90 -1.25 17.34 -8.42
C PRO A 90 -1.19 17.92 -9.84
N ILE A 91 -0.84 17.11 -10.85
CA ILE A 91 -0.74 17.54 -12.25
C ILE A 91 -2.10 17.39 -12.93
N THR A 92 -2.75 16.24 -12.77
CA THR A 92 -4.04 15.96 -13.43
C THR A 92 -5.24 16.38 -12.58
N ASN A 93 -5.06 16.54 -11.27
CA ASN A 93 -6.12 16.74 -10.28
C ASN A 93 -7.14 15.58 -10.24
N GLU A 94 -6.67 14.37 -10.53
CA GLU A 94 -7.46 13.14 -10.51
C GLU A 94 -6.94 12.14 -9.47
N PHE A 95 -7.78 11.20 -9.05
CA PHE A 95 -7.33 10.11 -8.19
C PHE A 95 -6.41 9.17 -8.95
N ARG A 96 -5.30 8.77 -8.32
CA ARG A 96 -4.43 7.72 -8.86
C ARG A 96 -4.89 6.36 -8.35
N PHE A 97 -5.33 5.51 -9.26
CA PHE A 97 -5.60 4.10 -8.99
C PHE A 97 -4.50 3.22 -9.56
N ILE A 98 -4.19 2.12 -8.86
CA ILE A 98 -3.22 1.11 -9.29
C ILE A 98 -3.91 -0.25 -9.46
N PRO A 99 -3.45 -1.09 -10.41
CA PRO A 99 -4.06 -2.39 -10.65
C PRO A 99 -3.86 -3.37 -9.48
N LEU A 100 -4.63 -4.46 -9.50
CA LEU A 100 -4.34 -5.64 -8.69
C LEU A 100 -3.13 -6.39 -9.18
N GLU A 101 -2.03 -6.35 -8.43
CA GLU A 101 -0.84 -7.15 -8.70
C GLU A 101 -0.85 -8.45 -7.90
N ILE A 102 -0.83 -9.58 -8.61
CA ILE A 102 -0.63 -10.89 -8.01
C ILE A 102 0.40 -11.66 -8.85
N ARG A 103 1.41 -12.23 -8.19
CA ARG A 103 2.29 -13.23 -8.79
C ARG A 103 1.99 -14.60 -8.17
N PRO A 104 1.61 -15.63 -8.97
CA PRO A 104 1.52 -17.01 -8.49
C PRO A 104 2.89 -17.49 -8.00
N LEU A 105 2.91 -18.38 -7.00
CA LEU A 105 4.17 -18.98 -6.55
C LEU A 105 4.69 -19.96 -7.61
N GLY A 106 5.94 -19.78 -8.04
CA GLY A 106 6.62 -20.69 -8.96
C GLY A 106 7.68 -20.02 -9.82
N LEU A 107 8.63 -20.81 -10.32
CA LEU A 107 9.68 -20.28 -11.20
C LEU A 107 9.08 -19.79 -12.52
N GLY A 108 9.42 -18.56 -12.91
CA GLY A 108 8.98 -17.96 -14.17
C GLY A 108 7.51 -17.57 -14.23
N GLN A 109 6.80 -17.52 -13.09
CA GLN A 109 5.43 -17.03 -13.04
C GLN A 109 5.39 -15.52 -13.29
N GLU A 110 4.53 -15.11 -14.21
CA GLU A 110 4.33 -13.70 -14.54
C GLU A 110 3.46 -12.99 -13.48
N ILE A 111 3.53 -11.66 -13.46
CA ILE A 111 2.59 -10.85 -12.66
C ILE A 111 1.28 -10.78 -13.43
N ILE A 112 0.20 -11.12 -12.75
CA ILE A 112 -1.16 -11.06 -13.26
C ILE A 112 -1.81 -9.81 -12.68
N TYR A 113 -2.36 -8.98 -13.58
CA TYR A 113 -3.01 -7.72 -13.22
C TYR A 113 -4.54 -7.85 -13.21
N ASN A 114 -5.19 -7.20 -12.24
CA ASN A 114 -6.66 -7.06 -12.15
C ASN A 114 -7.45 -8.37 -12.13
N GLN A 115 -6.82 -9.45 -11.68
CA GLN A 115 -7.45 -10.77 -11.58
C GLN A 115 -7.09 -11.45 -10.27
N ILE A 116 -8.06 -12.16 -9.69
CA ILE A 116 -7.85 -13.01 -8.52
C ILE A 116 -7.26 -14.33 -8.99
N VAL A 117 -6.20 -14.76 -8.33
CA VAL A 117 -5.52 -16.04 -8.59
C VAL A 117 -5.59 -16.91 -7.35
N SER A 118 -5.83 -18.21 -7.55
CA SER A 118 -5.80 -19.18 -6.46
C SER A 118 -4.40 -19.33 -5.87
N PRO A 119 -4.25 -19.44 -4.54
CA PRO A 119 -2.98 -19.77 -3.91
C PRO A 119 -2.37 -21.09 -4.44
N PRO A 120 -1.05 -21.29 -4.32
CA PRO A 120 -0.10 -20.44 -3.58
C PRO A 120 0.34 -19.18 -4.34
N LEU A 121 0.51 -18.07 -3.61
CA LEU A 121 0.97 -16.78 -4.13
C LEU A 121 2.42 -16.49 -3.70
N GLN A 122 3.15 -15.74 -4.52
CA GLN A 122 4.52 -15.32 -4.25
C GLN A 122 4.62 -14.40 -3.01
N LEU A 123 3.62 -13.55 -2.82
CA LEU A 123 3.49 -12.66 -1.67
C LEU A 123 2.21 -12.99 -0.88
N PRO A 124 2.25 -13.96 0.06
CA PRO A 124 1.09 -14.29 0.88
C PRO A 124 0.88 -13.27 2.00
N ASN A 125 -0.37 -13.12 2.46
CA ASN A 125 -0.68 -12.37 3.67
C ASN A 125 -0.18 -13.16 4.89
N VAL A 126 0.85 -12.64 5.55
CA VAL A 126 1.44 -13.18 6.78
C VAL A 126 1.67 -12.05 7.78
N THR A 127 1.91 -12.38 9.05
CA THR A 127 2.26 -11.37 10.07
C THR A 127 3.46 -10.53 9.62
N GLY A 128 3.31 -9.21 9.65
CA GLY A 128 4.33 -8.26 9.21
C GLY A 128 4.29 -7.91 7.72
N ALA A 129 3.44 -8.57 6.92
CA ALA A 129 3.22 -8.17 5.54
C ALA A 129 2.50 -6.81 5.48
N ILE A 130 2.92 -5.97 4.54
CA ILE A 130 2.23 -4.72 4.21
C ILE A 130 1.53 -4.91 2.88
N GLY A 131 0.21 -4.68 2.90
CA GLY A 131 -0.62 -4.66 1.71
C GLY A 131 -1.17 -3.27 1.47
N MET A 132 -1.25 -2.86 0.21
CA MET A 132 -1.95 -1.65 -0.18
C MET A 132 -3.43 -1.97 -0.37
N ALA A 133 -4.27 -1.42 0.50
CA ALA A 133 -5.71 -1.52 0.34
C ALA A 133 -6.14 -0.76 -0.93
N ARG A 134 -6.97 -1.40 -1.75
CA ARG A 134 -7.55 -0.76 -2.92
C ARG A 134 -8.95 -0.29 -2.61
N THR A 135 -9.20 0.96 -2.92
CA THR A 135 -10.51 1.58 -3.05
C THR A 135 -10.82 1.61 -4.55
N THR A 136 -11.03 0.45 -5.19
CA THR A 136 -11.63 0.47 -6.53
C THR A 136 -13.15 0.48 -6.38
N GLU A 137 -13.82 1.21 -7.27
CA GLU A 137 -15.29 1.16 -7.43
C GLU A 137 -15.83 -0.26 -7.58
#